data_AF-A0A7W1XW35-F1
#
_entry.id   AF-A0A7W1XW35-F1
#
_cell.length_a   1.000
_cell.length_b   1.000
_cell.length_c   1.000
_cell.angle_alpha   90.00
_cell.angle_beta   90.00
_cell.angle_gamma   90.00
#
_symmetry.space_group_name_H-M   'P 1'
#
loop_
_entity.id
_entity.type
_entity.pdbx_description
1 polymer ?
#
loop_
_entity_poly.entity_id
_entity_poly.type
_entity_poly.pdbx_seq_one_letter_code
_entity_poly.pdbx_strand_id
1 'polypeptide(L)'
;NSVWILQPFLTPDSGSSGTGFGATLAIDGNLLAVGSPMDMGNEAMPTGRVRIYRYLQEWVHESDLTGYAGSFLGTALAMDKGMIFAGAPLDSTSAVLGGGVKFSVSGDKDCDGDGELDACEIISGAENDCDLDGIPDSCAIAEGLVADCDGDLVPDSCSTFSGGVADCDADGVPDACSTTLGLVSDCNEDLIPDVCQQDCNQNGEPDVCEVLLPINDCDQNGQLDECEISNGQLSDCDGDGLPDICEDDCDQDGLPDVCAVLSGVVEDCNGNLHPDVCDLSDPLLNTNGNGYVDDCEPTFIRGDADGTPGVRLADAVLLISRVFGDLVIVNCEEAADANGDGFLDISDGLYLLFYEFSGGASPPSPFPECGIAPVEAHFSCTEHPSCP
;
A
#
# COMPACT_ATOMS: atom_id res chain seq x y z
N ASN A 1 -29.08 -8.57 17.84
CA ASN A 1 -30.38 -8.85 18.50
C ASN A 1 -31.34 -9.45 17.49
N SER A 2 -31.33 -10.78 17.32
CA SER A 2 -32.34 -11.47 16.51
C SER A 2 -33.62 -11.63 17.32
N VAL A 3 -34.64 -10.87 16.96
CA VAL A 3 -35.99 -10.96 17.54
C VAL A 3 -36.71 -12.10 16.84
N TRP A 4 -37.07 -13.14 17.58
CA TRP A 4 -37.92 -14.22 17.07
C TRP A 4 -39.36 -13.71 16.97
N ILE A 5 -39.88 -13.60 15.75
CA ILE A 5 -41.27 -13.24 15.49
C ILE A 5 -42.06 -14.53 15.27
N LEU A 6 -43.02 -14.81 16.15
CA LEU A 6 -43.92 -15.94 16.00
C LEU A 6 -44.90 -15.64 14.85
N GLN A 7 -44.78 -16.39 13.76
CA GLN A 7 -45.69 -16.34 12.61
C GLN A 7 -46.96 -17.17 12.87
N PRO A 8 -48.05 -16.97 12.08
CA PRO A 8 -49.32 -17.70 12.24
C PRO A 8 -49.17 -19.22 12.16
N PHE A 9 -49.99 -19.94 12.92
CA PHE A 9 -49.99 -21.41 12.94
C PHE A 9 -50.67 -21.97 11.69
N LEU A 10 -49.92 -22.72 10.88
CA LEU A 10 -50.47 -23.45 9.73
C LEU A 10 -51.33 -24.63 10.20
N THR A 11 -52.61 -24.61 9.87
CA THR A 11 -53.55 -25.71 10.18
C THR A 11 -53.97 -26.45 8.91
N PRO A 12 -54.20 -27.77 8.97
CA PRO A 12 -54.87 -28.48 7.89
C PRO A 12 -56.31 -28.00 7.74
N ASP A 13 -56.97 -28.35 6.64
CA ASP A 13 -58.36 -27.95 6.40
C ASP A 13 -59.27 -28.46 7.52
N SER A 14 -60.26 -27.63 7.89
CA SER A 14 -61.29 -27.98 8.86
C SER A 14 -61.92 -29.35 8.54
N GLY A 15 -61.94 -30.26 9.52
CA GLY A 15 -62.45 -31.64 9.36
C GLY A 15 -61.38 -32.73 9.25
N SER A 16 -60.10 -32.36 9.14
CA SER A 16 -58.97 -33.28 9.02
C SER A 16 -58.48 -33.81 10.38
N SER A 17 -59.35 -34.49 11.15
CA SER A 17 -58.94 -35.03 12.46
C SER A 17 -58.08 -36.29 12.29
N GLY A 18 -56.90 -36.32 12.93
CA GLY A 18 -56.06 -37.52 12.99
C GLY A 18 -55.20 -37.80 11.76
N THR A 19 -55.09 -36.83 10.82
CA THR A 19 -54.28 -36.98 9.59
C THR A 19 -52.77 -36.98 9.83
N GLY A 20 -52.33 -36.59 11.03
CA GLY A 20 -50.91 -36.42 11.33
C GLY A 20 -50.27 -35.26 10.56
N PHE A 21 -51.03 -34.21 10.23
CA PHE A 21 -50.49 -33.00 9.61
C PHE A 21 -49.36 -32.41 10.45
N GLY A 22 -48.22 -32.17 9.81
CA GLY A 22 -46.99 -31.73 10.49
C GLY A 22 -46.14 -32.87 11.04
N ALA A 23 -46.43 -34.14 10.69
CA ALA A 23 -45.61 -35.28 11.11
C ALA A 23 -44.20 -35.22 10.52
N THR A 24 -44.06 -34.70 9.30
CA THR A 24 -42.78 -34.41 8.65
C THR A 24 -42.85 -33.05 7.97
N LEU A 25 -41.71 -32.38 7.90
CA LEU A 25 -41.58 -31.04 7.34
C LEU A 25 -40.30 -31.00 6.51
N ALA A 26 -40.35 -30.32 5.36
CA ALA A 26 -39.17 -29.93 4.59
C ALA A 26 -39.39 -28.50 4.09
N ILE A 27 -38.36 -27.67 4.18
CA ILE A 27 -38.40 -26.26 3.78
C ILE A 27 -37.14 -25.95 2.97
N ASP A 28 -37.32 -25.22 1.88
CA ASP A 28 -36.23 -24.71 1.04
C ASP A 28 -36.65 -23.36 0.45
N GLY A 29 -35.86 -22.32 0.71
CA GLY A 29 -36.20 -20.94 0.36
C GLY A 29 -37.61 -20.52 0.81
N ASN A 30 -38.48 -20.25 -0.16
CA ASN A 30 -39.88 -19.85 0.05
C ASN A 30 -40.88 -21.02 0.00
N LEU A 31 -40.42 -22.27 -0.10
CA LEU A 31 -41.27 -23.46 -0.20
C LEU A 31 -41.28 -24.26 1.09
N LEU A 32 -42.46 -24.73 1.49
CA LEU A 32 -42.66 -25.59 2.65
C LEU A 32 -43.54 -26.77 2.28
N ALA A 33 -43.03 -27.98 2.48
CA ALA A 33 -43.78 -29.23 2.35
C ALA A 33 -44.13 -29.78 3.73
N VAL A 34 -45.42 -30.08 3.95
CA VAL A 34 -45.94 -30.59 5.20
C VAL A 34 -46.58 -31.95 5.00
N GLY A 35 -46.03 -32.98 5.63
CA GLY A 35 -46.49 -34.36 5.56
C GLY A 35 -47.66 -34.64 6.50
N SER A 36 -48.60 -35.45 6.01
CA SER A 36 -49.80 -35.94 6.70
C SER A 36 -49.98 -37.43 6.39
N PRO A 37 -49.11 -38.32 6.91
CA PRO A 37 -49.08 -39.73 6.52
C PRO A 37 -50.33 -40.53 6.91
N MET A 38 -51.11 -40.03 7.88
CA MET A 38 -52.36 -40.66 8.33
C MET A 38 -53.60 -40.09 7.63
N ASP A 39 -53.42 -39.17 6.66
CA ASP A 39 -54.53 -38.68 5.84
C ASP A 39 -55.15 -39.86 5.07
N MET A 40 -56.47 -40.02 5.20
CA MET A 40 -57.23 -41.09 4.55
C MET A 40 -57.69 -40.69 3.14
N GLY A 41 -57.68 -39.40 2.80
CA GLY A 41 -58.33 -38.91 1.58
C GLY A 41 -59.79 -39.41 1.49
N ASN A 42 -60.12 -40.06 0.38
CA ASN A 42 -61.43 -40.69 0.14
C ASN A 42 -61.40 -42.21 0.31
N GLU A 43 -60.33 -42.76 0.91
CA GLU A 43 -60.09 -44.20 1.00
C GLU A 43 -60.40 -44.75 2.40
N ALA A 44 -60.56 -46.08 2.50
CA ALA A 44 -60.78 -46.77 3.76
C ALA A 44 -59.49 -47.00 4.58
N MET A 45 -58.33 -46.64 4.03
CA MET A 45 -57.01 -46.79 4.63
C MET A 45 -56.19 -45.51 4.43
N PRO A 46 -55.20 -45.22 5.30
CA PRO A 46 -54.34 -44.05 5.13
C PRO A 46 -53.65 -44.04 3.76
N THR A 47 -53.94 -43.03 2.96
CA THR A 47 -53.24 -42.79 1.70
C THR A 47 -51.96 -42.01 1.95
N GLY A 48 -51.99 -41.10 2.93
CA GLY A 48 -50.99 -40.10 3.17
C GLY A 48 -51.08 -38.94 2.16
N ARG A 49 -50.79 -37.73 2.64
CA ARG A 49 -50.78 -36.50 1.84
C ARG A 49 -49.57 -35.66 2.19
N VAL A 50 -49.04 -34.92 1.22
CA VAL A 50 -48.07 -33.84 1.45
C VAL A 50 -48.66 -32.56 0.88
N ARG A 51 -48.75 -31.52 1.71
CA ARG A 51 -49.21 -30.20 1.27
C ARG A 51 -48.02 -29.30 1.03
N ILE A 52 -48.03 -28.57 -0.07
CA ILE A 52 -46.95 -27.66 -0.48
C ILE A 52 -47.46 -26.23 -0.32
N TYR A 53 -46.67 -25.41 0.35
CA TYR A 53 -46.96 -24.00 0.62
C TYR A 53 -45.83 -23.13 0.08
N ARG A 54 -46.18 -21.94 -0.39
CA ARG A 54 -45.23 -20.90 -0.80
C ARG A 54 -45.37 -19.65 0.05
N TYR A 55 -44.25 -19.05 0.41
CA TYR A 55 -44.21 -17.81 1.15
C TYR A 55 -44.26 -16.60 0.21
N LEU A 56 -45.41 -15.91 0.20
CA LEU A 56 -45.68 -14.68 -0.56
C LEU A 56 -46.12 -13.56 0.41
N GLN A 57 -45.31 -13.25 1.42
CA GLN A 57 -45.64 -12.43 2.62
C GLN A 57 -46.44 -13.16 3.71
N GLU A 58 -47.17 -14.21 3.34
CA GLU A 58 -47.73 -15.22 4.23
C GLU A 58 -47.59 -16.60 3.58
N TRP A 59 -47.75 -17.67 4.35
CA TRP A 59 -47.73 -19.04 3.81
C TRP A 59 -49.04 -19.33 3.09
N VAL A 60 -48.98 -19.38 1.75
CA VAL A 60 -50.11 -19.68 0.88
C VAL A 60 -50.02 -21.13 0.42
N HIS A 61 -51.13 -21.86 0.45
CA HIS A 61 -51.21 -23.23 -0.07
C HIS A 61 -51.09 -23.22 -1.60
N GLU A 62 -50.16 -23.99 -2.15
CA GLU A 62 -49.88 -24.06 -3.60
C GLU A 62 -50.45 -25.34 -4.21
N SER A 63 -50.12 -26.51 -3.65
CA SER A 63 -50.52 -27.80 -4.22
C SER A 63 -50.49 -28.94 -3.21
N ASP A 64 -51.02 -30.11 -3.59
CA ASP A 64 -51.07 -31.32 -2.77
C ASP A 64 -50.53 -32.54 -3.53
N LEU A 65 -49.68 -33.34 -2.88
CA LEU A 65 -49.35 -34.70 -3.29
C LEU A 65 -50.17 -35.71 -2.51
N THR A 66 -50.83 -36.62 -3.21
CA THR A 66 -51.67 -37.66 -2.62
C THR A 66 -51.10 -39.05 -2.87
N GLY A 67 -51.06 -39.87 -1.82
CA GLY A 67 -50.62 -41.26 -1.90
C GLY A 67 -51.74 -42.19 -2.36
N TYR A 68 -51.39 -43.48 -2.48
CA TYR A 68 -52.36 -44.55 -2.73
C TYR A 68 -52.82 -45.18 -1.41
N ALA A 69 -53.95 -45.87 -1.41
CA ALA A 69 -54.50 -46.51 -0.21
C ALA A 69 -53.47 -47.44 0.44
N GLY A 70 -53.15 -47.20 1.71
CA GLY A 70 -52.17 -47.95 2.48
C GLY A 70 -50.70 -47.58 2.22
N SER A 71 -50.42 -46.51 1.47
CA SER A 71 -49.05 -46.13 1.11
C SER A 71 -48.35 -45.23 2.13
N PHE A 72 -49.12 -44.49 2.95
CA PHE A 72 -48.63 -43.55 3.97
C PHE A 72 -47.67 -42.50 3.39
N LEU A 73 -48.02 -41.91 2.24
CA LEU A 73 -47.24 -40.84 1.62
C LEU A 73 -47.03 -39.66 2.59
N GLY A 74 -45.80 -39.14 2.65
CA GLY A 74 -45.42 -38.09 3.58
C GLY A 74 -44.96 -38.63 4.93
N THR A 75 -44.53 -39.91 4.97
CA THR A 75 -43.80 -40.46 6.14
C THR A 75 -42.34 -39.99 6.16
N ALA A 76 -41.80 -39.57 5.01
CA ALA A 76 -40.50 -38.94 4.87
C ALA A 76 -40.60 -37.83 3.81
N LEU A 77 -39.90 -36.72 4.03
CA LEU A 77 -39.80 -35.61 3.09
C LEU A 77 -38.34 -35.22 2.91
N ALA A 78 -37.96 -34.90 1.69
CA ALA A 78 -36.74 -34.18 1.35
C ALA A 78 -37.08 -33.10 0.33
N MET A 79 -36.37 -31.97 0.40
CA MET A 79 -36.53 -30.85 -0.52
C MET A 79 -35.15 -30.30 -0.85
N ASP A 80 -34.92 -30.00 -2.11
CA ASP A 80 -33.69 -29.40 -2.62
C ASP A 80 -33.96 -28.70 -3.94
N LYS A 81 -33.61 -27.42 -4.04
CA LYS A 81 -33.71 -26.58 -5.26
C LYS A 81 -35.05 -26.71 -5.97
N GLY A 82 -36.15 -26.50 -5.24
CA GLY A 82 -37.51 -26.57 -5.79
C GLY A 82 -38.05 -27.98 -6.08
N MET A 83 -37.25 -29.04 -5.90
CA MET A 83 -37.70 -30.43 -5.96
C MET A 83 -38.16 -30.91 -4.58
N ILE A 84 -39.31 -31.58 -4.53
CA ILE A 84 -39.92 -32.11 -3.31
C ILE A 84 -40.06 -33.62 -3.46
N PHE A 85 -39.40 -34.39 -2.61
CA PHE A 85 -39.50 -35.84 -2.56
C PHE A 85 -40.33 -36.29 -1.35
N ALA A 86 -41.34 -37.10 -1.60
CA ALA A 86 -42.27 -37.61 -0.60
C ALA A 86 -42.25 -39.14 -0.58
N GLY A 87 -41.78 -39.70 0.53
CA GLY A 87 -41.73 -41.15 0.75
C GLY A 87 -43.10 -41.74 1.09
N ALA A 88 -43.43 -42.86 0.44
CA ALA A 88 -44.59 -43.72 0.67
C ALA A 88 -44.10 -45.16 0.94
N PRO A 89 -43.59 -45.46 2.15
CA PRO A 89 -42.83 -46.68 2.42
C PRO A 89 -43.65 -47.97 2.27
N LEU A 90 -44.98 -47.88 2.26
CA LEU A 90 -45.89 -49.03 2.12
C LEU A 90 -46.67 -49.00 0.81
N ASP A 91 -46.23 -48.18 -0.16
CA ASP A 91 -46.80 -48.20 -1.50
C ASP A 91 -46.69 -49.61 -2.08
N SER A 92 -47.85 -50.15 -2.47
CA SER A 92 -47.97 -51.51 -2.99
C SER A 92 -48.40 -51.58 -4.45
N THR A 93 -48.41 -50.44 -5.14
CA THR A 93 -48.81 -50.34 -6.55
C THR A 93 -47.89 -51.12 -7.49
N SER A 94 -46.58 -51.16 -7.19
CA SER A 94 -45.58 -51.83 -8.01
C SER A 94 -45.16 -53.21 -7.47
N ALA A 95 -45.22 -53.42 -6.15
CA ALA A 95 -44.93 -54.69 -5.51
C ALA A 95 -45.60 -54.78 -4.13
N VAL A 96 -45.91 -55.99 -3.65
CA VAL A 96 -46.49 -56.18 -2.30
C VAL A 96 -45.50 -55.64 -1.26
N LEU A 97 -45.90 -54.59 -0.53
CA LEU A 97 -45.04 -53.85 0.41
C LEU A 97 -43.76 -53.28 -0.24
N GLY A 98 -43.83 -52.87 -1.51
CA GLY A 98 -42.67 -52.43 -2.30
C GLY A 98 -42.09 -51.07 -1.93
N GLY A 99 -42.90 -50.19 -1.32
CA GLY A 99 -42.53 -48.81 -1.07
C GLY A 99 -42.45 -47.99 -2.37
N GLY A 100 -42.54 -46.67 -2.23
CA GLY A 100 -42.50 -45.73 -3.35
C GLY A 100 -42.06 -44.35 -2.90
N VAL A 101 -41.65 -43.53 -3.87
CA VAL A 101 -41.37 -42.11 -3.68
C VAL A 101 -42.15 -41.36 -4.75
N LYS A 102 -42.95 -40.37 -4.34
CA LYS A 102 -43.51 -39.38 -5.26
C LYS A 102 -42.65 -38.13 -5.19
N PHE A 103 -42.43 -37.48 -6.32
CA PHE A 103 -41.76 -36.20 -6.36
C PHE A 103 -42.62 -35.16 -7.09
N SER A 104 -42.42 -33.89 -6.73
CA SER A 104 -42.99 -32.73 -7.40
C SER A 104 -41.91 -31.70 -7.58
N VAL A 105 -41.92 -31.01 -8.72
CA VAL A 105 -41.12 -29.81 -8.92
C VAL A 105 -42.08 -28.64 -8.73
N SER A 106 -41.69 -27.66 -7.92
CA SER A 106 -42.45 -26.44 -7.66
C SER A 106 -41.47 -25.28 -7.73
N GLY A 107 -41.72 -24.33 -8.63
CA GLY A 107 -40.81 -23.19 -8.85
C GLY A 107 -40.05 -23.21 -10.17
N ASP A 108 -40.31 -24.16 -11.06
CA ASP A 108 -39.83 -24.07 -12.45
C ASP A 108 -40.60 -22.93 -13.13
N LYS A 109 -39.92 -21.81 -13.36
CA LYS A 109 -40.46 -20.68 -14.10
C LYS A 109 -40.24 -20.96 -15.60
N ASP A 110 -40.88 -20.13 -16.40
CA ASP A 110 -40.66 -20.00 -17.84
C ASP A 110 -40.32 -18.50 -17.98
N CYS A 111 -39.05 -18.18 -17.75
CA CYS A 111 -38.63 -16.80 -17.56
C CYS A 111 -38.59 -16.02 -18.88
N ASP A 112 -38.37 -16.69 -20.00
CA ASP A 112 -38.35 -16.09 -21.34
C ASP A 112 -39.75 -16.10 -22.02
N GLY A 113 -40.67 -16.91 -21.50
CA GLY A 113 -42.07 -16.99 -21.92
C GLY A 113 -42.29 -17.82 -23.18
N ASP A 114 -41.37 -18.73 -23.52
CA ASP A 114 -41.42 -19.54 -24.73
C ASP A 114 -42.32 -20.79 -24.61
N GLY A 115 -42.67 -21.15 -23.37
CA GLY A 115 -43.55 -22.26 -23.01
C GLY A 115 -42.84 -23.59 -22.72
N GLU A 116 -41.51 -23.65 -22.82
CA GLU A 116 -40.67 -24.62 -22.12
C GLU A 116 -40.37 -24.09 -20.70
N LEU A 117 -40.00 -24.99 -19.78
CA LEU A 117 -39.68 -24.59 -18.41
C LEU A 117 -38.17 -24.47 -18.28
N ASP A 118 -37.70 -23.52 -17.49
CA ASP A 118 -36.28 -23.20 -17.28
C ASP A 118 -35.43 -24.46 -17.01
N ALA A 119 -35.87 -25.35 -16.10
CA ALA A 119 -35.13 -26.58 -15.80
C ALA A 119 -35.08 -27.57 -16.97
N CYS A 120 -36.08 -27.58 -17.85
CA CYS A 120 -36.06 -28.40 -19.06
C CYS A 120 -35.04 -27.86 -20.07
N GLU A 121 -34.94 -26.54 -20.19
CA GLU A 121 -33.98 -25.87 -21.05
C GLU A 121 -32.55 -26.10 -20.58
N ILE A 122 -32.28 -25.91 -19.28
CA ILE A 122 -30.97 -26.18 -18.67
C ILE A 122 -30.55 -27.64 -18.89
N ILE A 123 -31.45 -28.61 -18.65
CA ILE A 123 -31.16 -30.04 -18.85
C ILE A 123 -30.89 -30.36 -20.32
N SER A 124 -31.60 -29.72 -21.24
CA SER A 124 -31.41 -29.92 -22.68
C SER A 124 -30.18 -29.20 -23.23
N GLY A 125 -29.59 -28.28 -22.46
CA GLY A 125 -28.50 -27.39 -22.85
C GLY A 125 -28.95 -26.26 -23.78
N ALA A 126 -30.23 -25.90 -23.76
CA ALA A 126 -30.76 -24.75 -24.48
C ALA A 126 -30.34 -23.43 -23.80
N GLU A 127 -30.31 -23.42 -22.46
CA GLU A 127 -29.84 -22.32 -21.63
C GLU A 127 -28.66 -22.74 -20.75
N ASN A 128 -27.86 -21.76 -20.32
CA ASN A 128 -26.75 -21.96 -19.38
C ASN A 128 -27.21 -21.65 -17.95
N ASP A 129 -26.71 -22.42 -17.00
CA ASP A 129 -26.88 -22.23 -15.55
C ASP A 129 -25.52 -22.56 -14.92
N CYS A 130 -24.69 -21.54 -14.77
CA CYS A 130 -23.28 -21.72 -14.43
C CYS A 130 -23.04 -21.95 -12.93
N ASP A 131 -23.90 -21.42 -12.06
CA ASP A 131 -23.83 -21.59 -10.60
C ASP A 131 -24.74 -22.73 -10.09
N LEU A 132 -25.50 -23.35 -11.00
CA LEU A 132 -26.37 -24.50 -10.81
C LEU A 132 -27.50 -24.22 -9.82
N ASP A 133 -27.95 -22.98 -9.69
CA ASP A 133 -29.03 -22.62 -8.76
C ASP A 133 -30.44 -22.95 -9.30
N GLY A 134 -30.54 -23.32 -10.58
CA GLY A 134 -31.77 -23.69 -11.27
C GLY A 134 -32.48 -22.52 -11.95
N ILE A 135 -31.87 -21.33 -12.01
CA ILE A 135 -32.30 -20.18 -12.79
C ILE A 135 -31.33 -20.01 -13.97
N PRO A 136 -31.81 -19.90 -15.22
CA PRO A 136 -30.95 -19.61 -16.35
C PRO A 136 -30.17 -18.31 -16.14
N ASP A 137 -28.90 -18.30 -16.54
CA ASP A 137 -27.98 -17.17 -16.46
C ASP A 137 -28.61 -15.88 -17.00
N SER A 138 -29.20 -15.99 -18.20
CA SER A 138 -29.91 -14.92 -18.91
C SER A 138 -31.06 -14.32 -18.08
N CYS A 139 -31.77 -15.17 -17.32
CA CYS A 139 -32.88 -14.79 -16.47
C CYS A 139 -32.44 -14.23 -15.13
N ALA A 140 -31.37 -14.76 -14.53
CA ALA A 140 -30.74 -14.20 -13.35
C ALA A 140 -30.28 -12.74 -13.60
N ILE A 141 -29.69 -12.49 -14.77
CA ILE A 141 -29.26 -11.14 -15.20
C ILE A 141 -30.46 -10.23 -15.45
N ALA A 142 -31.49 -10.71 -16.17
CA ALA A 142 -32.69 -9.93 -16.47
C ALA A 142 -33.51 -9.55 -15.22
N GLU A 143 -33.55 -10.44 -14.21
CA GLU A 143 -34.17 -10.16 -12.91
C GLU A 143 -33.28 -9.31 -11.97
N GLY A 144 -32.02 -9.04 -12.36
CA GLY A 144 -31.06 -8.27 -11.57
C GLY A 144 -30.56 -8.99 -10.32
N LEU A 145 -30.55 -10.33 -10.35
CA LEU A 145 -30.09 -11.19 -9.26
C LEU A 145 -28.57 -11.32 -9.22
N VAL A 146 -27.92 -11.20 -10.38
CA VAL A 146 -26.48 -11.28 -10.60
C VAL A 146 -26.01 -10.10 -11.45
N ALA A 147 -24.71 -9.80 -11.40
CA ALA A 147 -24.09 -8.78 -12.23
C ALA A 147 -23.60 -9.37 -13.56
N ASP A 148 -23.68 -8.57 -14.62
CA ASP A 148 -23.16 -8.83 -15.96
C ASP A 148 -22.68 -7.47 -16.49
N CYS A 149 -21.42 -7.16 -16.20
CA CYS A 149 -20.87 -5.85 -16.46
C CYS A 149 -20.46 -5.62 -17.92
N ASP A 150 -20.10 -6.68 -18.65
CA ASP A 150 -19.68 -6.62 -20.05
C ASP A 150 -20.81 -6.90 -21.05
N GLY A 151 -21.96 -7.37 -20.56
CA GLY A 151 -23.20 -7.56 -21.30
C GLY A 151 -23.18 -8.81 -22.19
N ASP A 152 -22.38 -9.82 -21.84
CA ASP A 152 -22.24 -11.05 -22.62
C ASP A 152 -23.28 -12.14 -22.26
N LEU A 153 -24.17 -11.85 -21.29
CA LEU A 153 -25.20 -12.74 -20.76
C LEU A 153 -24.67 -13.91 -19.93
N VAL A 154 -23.41 -13.85 -19.47
CA VAL A 154 -22.83 -14.74 -18.48
C VAL A 154 -22.64 -13.95 -17.18
N PRO A 155 -23.08 -14.47 -16.02
CA PRO A 155 -22.86 -13.79 -14.76
C PRO A 155 -21.37 -13.56 -14.49
N ASP A 156 -21.03 -12.39 -13.97
CA ASP A 156 -19.67 -11.98 -13.60
C ASP A 156 -18.96 -13.06 -12.77
N SER A 157 -19.64 -13.60 -11.76
CA SER A 157 -19.15 -14.67 -10.88
C SER A 157 -18.78 -15.96 -11.62
N CYS A 158 -19.40 -16.22 -12.77
CA CYS A 158 -19.13 -17.37 -13.61
C CYS A 158 -17.97 -17.11 -14.58
N SER A 159 -17.87 -15.88 -15.07
CA SER A 159 -16.72 -15.42 -15.83
C SER A 159 -15.43 -15.51 -15.01
N THR A 160 -15.46 -15.09 -13.74
CA THR A 160 -14.30 -15.19 -12.84
C THR A 160 -14.00 -16.64 -12.45
N PHE A 161 -15.03 -17.45 -12.15
CA PHE A 161 -14.86 -18.88 -11.81
C PHE A 161 -14.26 -19.71 -12.96
N SER A 162 -14.61 -19.39 -14.20
CA SER A 162 -14.06 -20.06 -15.39
C SER A 162 -12.63 -19.63 -15.73
N GLY A 163 -12.11 -18.58 -15.07
CA GLY A 163 -10.82 -17.96 -15.37
C GLY A 163 -10.82 -17.23 -16.72
N GLY A 164 -12.00 -16.85 -17.23
CA GLY A 164 -12.14 -16.09 -18.47
C GLY A 164 -11.72 -14.63 -18.34
N VAL A 165 -11.77 -14.11 -17.11
CA VAL A 165 -11.43 -12.74 -16.72
C VAL A 165 -10.61 -12.74 -15.43
N ALA A 166 -9.88 -11.65 -15.18
CA ALA A 166 -9.12 -11.48 -13.94
C ALA A 166 -10.06 -11.05 -12.80
N ASP A 167 -9.86 -11.64 -11.63
CA ASP A 167 -10.56 -11.39 -10.37
C ASP A 167 -9.57 -11.67 -9.25
N CYS A 168 -8.79 -10.66 -8.93
CA CYS A 168 -7.62 -10.78 -8.08
C CYS A 168 -7.97 -10.80 -6.57
N ASP A 169 -9.07 -10.18 -6.15
CA ASP A 169 -9.56 -10.20 -4.78
C ASP A 169 -10.60 -11.32 -4.53
N ALA A 170 -10.98 -12.03 -5.60
CA ALA A 170 -11.86 -13.20 -5.59
C ALA A 170 -13.26 -12.90 -5.04
N ASP A 171 -13.77 -11.69 -5.29
CA ASP A 171 -15.09 -11.26 -4.85
C ASP A 171 -16.23 -11.65 -5.82
N GLY A 172 -15.88 -12.19 -6.99
CA GLY A 172 -16.82 -12.60 -8.03
C GLY A 172 -17.16 -11.51 -9.03
N VAL A 173 -16.50 -10.35 -8.98
CA VAL A 173 -16.62 -9.26 -9.94
C VAL A 173 -15.30 -9.13 -10.71
N PRO A 174 -15.31 -9.10 -12.06
CA PRO A 174 -14.10 -8.91 -12.83
C PRO A 174 -13.39 -7.59 -12.51
N ASP A 175 -12.06 -7.61 -12.47
CA ASP A 175 -11.19 -6.46 -12.20
C ASP A 175 -11.56 -5.22 -13.03
N ALA A 176 -11.72 -5.41 -14.35
CA ALA A 176 -12.08 -4.36 -15.29
C ALA A 176 -13.46 -3.73 -15.00
N CYS A 177 -14.36 -4.49 -14.37
CA CYS A 177 -15.69 -4.03 -14.00
C CYS A 177 -15.66 -3.27 -12.68
N SER A 178 -14.88 -3.73 -11.72
CA SER A 178 -14.61 -3.02 -10.47
C SER A 178 -14.02 -1.63 -10.72
N THR A 179 -13.05 -1.51 -11.64
CA THR A 179 -12.43 -0.24 -12.01
C THR A 179 -13.38 0.67 -12.80
N THR A 180 -14.08 0.14 -13.81
CA THR A 180 -15.04 0.92 -14.64
C THR A 180 -16.22 1.46 -13.83
N LEU A 181 -16.69 0.71 -12.83
CA LEU A 181 -17.77 1.13 -11.94
C LEU A 181 -17.29 2.07 -10.81
N GLY A 182 -15.98 2.28 -10.67
CA GLY A 182 -15.38 3.10 -9.62
C GLY A 182 -15.57 2.52 -8.22
N LEU A 183 -15.64 1.19 -8.12
CA LEU A 183 -15.75 0.47 -6.85
C LEU A 183 -14.39 0.37 -6.15
N VAL A 184 -13.31 0.39 -6.93
CA VAL A 184 -11.92 0.32 -6.49
C VAL A 184 -11.10 1.47 -7.10
N SER A 185 -9.95 1.73 -6.51
CA SER A 185 -8.98 2.70 -7.03
C SER A 185 -8.13 2.05 -8.14
N ASP A 186 -7.78 2.85 -9.15
CA ASP A 186 -6.94 2.50 -10.31
C ASP A 186 -6.17 3.77 -10.68
N CYS A 187 -5.00 3.96 -10.08
CA CYS A 187 -4.25 5.20 -10.16
C CYS A 187 -3.56 5.40 -11.53
N ASN A 188 -3.26 4.31 -12.23
CA ASN A 188 -2.53 4.30 -13.51
C ASN A 188 -3.46 4.04 -14.71
N GLU A 189 -4.77 3.86 -14.47
CA GLU A 189 -5.83 3.65 -15.45
C GLU A 189 -5.58 2.42 -16.35
N ASP A 190 -4.98 1.37 -15.80
CA ASP A 190 -4.64 0.13 -16.52
C ASP A 190 -5.73 -0.95 -16.45
N LEU A 191 -6.86 -0.66 -15.80
CA LEU A 191 -7.99 -1.55 -15.53
C LEU A 191 -7.70 -2.68 -14.55
N ILE A 192 -6.56 -2.67 -13.88
CA ILE A 192 -6.23 -3.55 -12.75
C ILE A 192 -6.41 -2.76 -11.46
N PRO A 193 -7.25 -3.22 -10.52
CA PRO A 193 -7.40 -2.56 -9.22
C PRO A 193 -6.08 -2.38 -8.50
N ASP A 194 -5.89 -1.22 -7.85
CA ASP A 194 -4.70 -0.91 -7.04
C ASP A 194 -4.38 -2.04 -6.05
N VAL A 195 -5.40 -2.61 -5.39
CA VAL A 195 -5.26 -3.70 -4.41
C VAL A 195 -4.64 -5.00 -4.97
N CYS A 196 -4.55 -5.09 -6.29
CA CYS A 196 -4.05 -6.25 -7.04
C CYS A 196 -2.74 -5.98 -7.75
N GLN A 197 -2.26 -4.76 -7.65
CA GLN A 197 -0.97 -4.35 -8.15
C GLN A 197 0.09 -4.62 -7.07
N GLN A 198 1.34 -4.59 -7.50
CA GLN A 198 2.47 -4.87 -6.63
C GLN A 198 2.63 -3.72 -5.62
N ASP A 199 2.81 -4.08 -4.35
CA ASP A 199 3.13 -3.17 -3.24
C ASP A 199 4.31 -3.79 -2.48
N CYS A 200 5.52 -3.38 -2.82
CA CYS A 200 6.73 -4.00 -2.28
C CYS A 200 6.99 -3.59 -0.84
N ASN A 201 6.65 -2.35 -0.46
CA ASN A 201 6.90 -1.77 0.86
C ASN A 201 5.71 -2.03 1.82
N GLN A 202 4.62 -2.58 1.32
CA GLN A 202 3.39 -2.96 2.03
C GLN A 202 2.74 -1.79 2.76
N ASN A 203 2.82 -0.59 2.17
CA ASN A 203 2.26 0.63 2.77
C ASN A 203 0.77 0.82 2.41
N GLY A 204 0.23 0.01 1.49
CA GLY A 204 -1.16 0.05 1.03
C GLY A 204 -1.41 0.94 -0.19
N GLU A 205 -0.36 1.55 -0.76
CA GLU A 205 -0.34 2.24 -2.05
C GLU A 205 0.54 1.41 -3.00
N PRO A 206 0.05 1.01 -4.19
CA PRO A 206 0.85 0.21 -5.11
C PRO A 206 2.05 0.95 -5.67
N ASP A 207 3.11 0.20 -5.98
CA ASP A 207 4.37 0.70 -6.56
C ASP A 207 4.08 1.61 -7.77
N VAL A 208 3.17 1.19 -8.66
CA VAL A 208 2.79 1.94 -9.88
C VAL A 208 2.10 3.28 -9.62
N CYS A 209 1.53 3.48 -8.44
CA CYS A 209 0.97 4.76 -7.99
C CYS A 209 2.05 5.64 -7.37
N GLU A 210 2.99 5.05 -6.64
CA GLU A 210 4.07 5.75 -5.96
C GLU A 210 5.11 6.31 -6.94
N VAL A 211 5.44 5.57 -8.00
CA VAL A 211 6.39 5.99 -9.06
C VAL A 211 5.88 7.18 -9.89
N LEU A 212 4.60 7.57 -9.75
CA LEU A 212 4.08 8.80 -10.37
C LEU A 212 4.73 10.06 -9.77
N LEU A 213 5.31 9.94 -8.57
CA LEU A 213 6.14 10.96 -7.96
C LEU A 213 7.60 10.73 -8.39
N PRO A 214 8.23 11.66 -9.14
CA PRO A 214 9.59 11.49 -9.64
C PRO A 214 10.67 11.34 -8.55
N ILE A 215 10.32 11.65 -7.30
CA ILE A 215 11.20 11.50 -6.14
C ILE A 215 11.32 10.05 -5.65
N ASN A 216 10.43 9.17 -6.14
CA ASN A 216 10.32 7.78 -5.73
C ASN A 216 10.81 6.79 -6.82
N ASP A 217 11.12 7.30 -8.02
CA ASP A 217 11.67 6.58 -9.18
C ASP A 217 12.64 7.54 -9.87
N CYS A 218 13.76 7.78 -9.20
CA CYS A 218 14.69 8.83 -9.60
C CYS A 218 15.41 8.52 -10.92
N ASP A 219 15.61 7.23 -11.25
CA ASP A 219 16.17 6.77 -12.52
C ASP A 219 15.12 6.58 -13.64
N GLN A 220 13.84 6.73 -13.30
CA GLN A 220 12.68 6.67 -14.19
C GLN A 220 12.55 5.31 -14.91
N ASN A 221 12.91 4.22 -14.24
CA ASN A 221 12.81 2.88 -14.78
C ASN A 221 11.44 2.22 -14.52
N GLY A 222 10.59 2.86 -13.70
CA GLY A 222 9.25 2.38 -13.34
C GLY A 222 9.22 1.40 -12.16
N GLN A 223 10.32 1.27 -11.42
CA GLN A 223 10.37 0.59 -10.12
C GLN A 223 10.58 1.64 -9.02
N LEU A 224 10.04 1.36 -7.84
CA LEU A 224 10.27 2.22 -6.69
C LEU A 224 11.71 2.06 -6.21
N ASP A 225 12.37 3.17 -5.96
CA ASP A 225 13.75 3.22 -5.46
C ASP A 225 13.93 2.35 -4.20
N GLU A 226 12.99 2.43 -3.25
CA GLU A 226 12.99 1.61 -2.02
C GLU A 226 12.90 0.09 -2.31
N CYS A 227 12.13 -0.32 -3.32
CA CYS A 227 12.06 -1.71 -3.74
C CYS A 227 13.41 -2.16 -4.30
N GLU A 228 14.05 -1.31 -5.10
CA GLU A 228 15.33 -1.64 -5.73
C GLU A 228 16.47 -1.73 -4.74
N ILE A 229 16.50 -0.85 -3.73
CA ILE A 229 17.45 -0.91 -2.62
C ILE A 229 17.23 -2.20 -1.81
N SER A 230 15.98 -2.51 -1.43
CA SER A 230 15.67 -3.71 -0.63
C SER A 230 15.96 -5.02 -1.37
N ASN A 231 15.82 -5.03 -2.71
CA ASN A 231 16.18 -6.15 -3.57
C ASN A 231 17.68 -6.22 -3.91
N GLY A 232 18.47 -5.22 -3.52
CA GLY A 232 19.90 -5.11 -3.81
C GLY A 232 20.23 -4.83 -5.28
N GLN A 233 19.28 -4.22 -6.01
CA GLN A 233 19.48 -3.71 -7.38
C GLN A 233 20.21 -2.38 -7.35
N LEU A 234 19.86 -1.51 -6.40
CA LEU A 234 20.52 -0.24 -6.14
C LEU A 234 21.27 -0.29 -4.80
N SER A 235 22.31 0.54 -4.69
CA SER A 235 23.07 0.74 -3.45
C SER A 235 22.59 2.02 -2.78
N ASP A 236 22.64 2.02 -1.45
CA ASP A 236 22.31 3.13 -0.55
C ASP A 236 23.35 3.07 0.57
N CYS A 237 24.43 3.84 0.41
CA CYS A 237 25.63 3.71 1.23
C CYS A 237 25.47 4.35 2.62
N ASP A 238 24.63 5.38 2.74
CA ASP A 238 24.43 6.17 3.96
C ASP A 238 23.14 5.76 4.72
N GLY A 239 22.25 5.03 4.04
CA GLY A 239 21.03 4.45 4.58
C GLY A 239 19.89 5.45 4.71
N ASP A 240 19.89 6.53 3.91
CA ASP A 240 18.86 7.57 3.94
C ASP A 240 17.60 7.22 3.11
N GLY A 241 17.68 6.18 2.28
CA GLY A 241 16.61 5.67 1.42
C GLY A 241 16.60 6.25 0.00
N LEU A 242 17.51 7.17 -0.33
CA LEU A 242 17.77 7.62 -1.69
C LEU A 242 18.88 6.75 -2.31
N PRO A 243 18.68 6.18 -3.51
CA PRO A 243 19.73 5.41 -4.15
C PRO A 243 20.98 6.24 -4.45
N ASP A 244 22.16 5.64 -4.31
CA ASP A 244 23.47 6.23 -4.63
C ASP A 244 23.47 6.93 -6.02
N ILE A 245 22.83 6.33 -7.03
CA ILE A 245 22.75 6.88 -8.39
C ILE A 245 22.00 8.22 -8.49
N CYS A 246 21.23 8.55 -7.46
CA CYS A 246 20.38 9.73 -7.38
C CYS A 246 20.89 10.76 -6.37
N GLU A 247 22.00 10.45 -5.71
CA GLU A 247 22.74 11.37 -4.89
C GLU A 247 23.68 12.25 -5.73
N ASP A 248 24.14 13.35 -5.13
CA ASP A 248 25.10 14.25 -5.78
C ASP A 248 26.48 13.56 -5.91
N ASP A 249 27.04 13.62 -7.11
CA ASP A 249 28.39 13.17 -7.46
C ASP A 249 29.07 14.32 -8.21
N CYS A 250 29.76 15.17 -7.45
CA CYS A 250 30.27 16.43 -7.98
C CYS A 250 31.42 16.23 -8.98
N ASP A 251 32.21 15.16 -8.81
CA ASP A 251 33.40 14.87 -9.61
C ASP A 251 33.15 13.80 -10.70
N GLN A 252 31.96 13.21 -10.70
CA GLN A 252 31.43 12.26 -11.66
C GLN A 252 32.27 10.99 -11.76
N ASP A 253 32.84 10.54 -10.65
CA ASP A 253 33.64 9.31 -10.58
C ASP A 253 32.78 8.05 -10.38
N GLY A 254 31.48 8.22 -10.13
CA GLY A 254 30.50 7.16 -9.91
C GLY A 254 30.37 6.70 -8.46
N LEU A 255 31.04 7.36 -7.51
CA LEU A 255 30.82 7.23 -6.08
C LEU A 255 30.20 8.53 -5.57
N PRO A 256 28.99 8.50 -4.98
CA PRO A 256 28.38 9.72 -4.46
C PRO A 256 29.22 10.42 -3.42
N ASP A 257 29.04 11.74 -3.32
CA ASP A 257 29.74 12.65 -2.44
C ASP A 257 29.72 12.14 -0.98
N VAL A 258 28.53 11.81 -0.46
CA VAL A 258 28.36 11.27 0.90
C VAL A 258 29.06 9.91 1.07
N CYS A 259 28.97 9.04 0.06
CA CYS A 259 29.64 7.73 0.08
C CYS A 259 31.16 7.85 0.08
N ALA A 260 31.70 8.81 -0.66
CA ALA A 260 33.13 9.10 -0.72
C ALA A 260 33.65 9.59 0.65
N VAL A 261 32.89 10.47 1.32
CA VAL A 261 33.20 10.96 2.67
C VAL A 261 33.11 9.83 3.70
N LEU A 262 32.00 9.07 3.73
CA LEU A 262 31.82 7.96 4.67
C LEU A 262 32.88 6.85 4.51
N SER A 263 33.34 6.63 3.28
CA SER A 263 34.40 5.68 2.96
C SER A 263 35.81 6.22 3.28
N GLY A 264 35.94 7.52 3.60
CA GLY A 264 37.22 8.18 3.89
C GLY A 264 38.14 8.28 2.68
N VAL A 265 37.57 8.33 1.48
CA VAL A 265 38.32 8.44 0.21
C VAL A 265 38.66 9.90 -0.09
N VAL A 266 37.82 10.83 0.39
CA VAL A 266 37.95 12.28 0.26
C VAL A 266 37.95 12.94 1.64
N GLU A 267 38.45 14.19 1.69
CA GLU A 267 38.41 15.01 2.90
C GLU A 267 37.06 15.75 2.99
N ASP A 268 36.51 15.81 4.20
CA ASP A 268 35.34 16.61 4.60
C ASP A 268 35.72 17.25 5.94
N CYS A 269 36.32 18.43 5.86
CA CYS A 269 36.89 19.08 7.03
C CYS A 269 35.85 19.89 7.83
N ASN A 270 34.77 20.36 7.19
CA ASN A 270 33.69 21.09 7.84
C ASN A 270 32.59 20.16 8.42
N GLY A 271 32.61 18.87 8.06
CA GLY A 271 31.72 17.83 8.56
C GLY A 271 30.31 17.89 7.99
N ASN A 272 30.15 18.43 6.78
CA ASN A 272 28.85 18.59 6.12
C ASN A 272 28.46 17.39 5.23
N LEU A 273 29.29 16.34 5.17
CA LEU A 273 29.14 15.17 4.28
C LEU A 273 29.24 15.47 2.78
N HIS A 274 29.75 16.64 2.42
CA HIS A 274 30.11 17.03 1.07
C HIS A 274 31.65 17.10 0.98
N PRO A 275 32.28 16.52 -0.05
CA PRO A 275 33.73 16.57 -0.16
C PRO A 275 34.25 18.00 -0.27
N ASP A 276 35.40 18.28 0.35
CA ASP A 276 36.03 19.62 0.30
C ASP A 276 36.26 20.06 -1.17
N VAL A 277 36.62 19.11 -2.04
CA VAL A 277 36.83 19.37 -3.48
C VAL A 277 35.57 19.88 -4.18
N CYS A 278 34.39 19.51 -3.68
CA CYS A 278 33.09 19.94 -4.17
C CYS A 278 32.68 21.28 -3.55
N ASP A 279 32.92 21.47 -2.25
CA ASP A 279 32.71 22.75 -1.54
C ASP A 279 33.50 23.90 -2.19
N LEU A 280 34.72 23.64 -2.67
CA LEU A 280 35.56 24.62 -3.36
C LEU A 280 34.94 25.21 -4.65
N SER A 281 33.87 24.60 -5.18
CA SER A 281 33.11 25.14 -6.30
C SER A 281 32.22 26.32 -5.91
N ASP A 282 31.85 26.45 -4.63
CA ASP A 282 31.12 27.59 -4.08
C ASP A 282 32.10 28.72 -3.68
N PRO A 283 32.08 29.88 -4.35
CA PRO A 283 32.91 31.03 -3.98
C PRO A 283 32.67 31.55 -2.56
N LEU A 284 31.56 31.20 -1.91
CA LEU A 284 31.25 31.58 -0.53
C LEU A 284 31.95 30.69 0.50
N LEU A 285 32.38 29.49 0.09
CA LEU A 285 33.13 28.55 0.94
C LEU A 285 34.64 28.63 0.70
N ASN A 286 35.08 29.46 -0.24
CA ASN A 286 36.49 29.72 -0.58
C ASN A 286 36.64 31.22 -0.89
N THR A 287 36.34 32.07 0.10
CA THR A 287 36.20 33.51 -0.07
C THR A 287 37.53 34.17 -0.47
N ASN A 288 38.65 33.63 0.01
CA ASN A 288 39.99 34.11 -0.35
C ASN A 288 40.49 33.51 -1.69
N GLY A 289 39.87 32.44 -2.21
CA GLY A 289 40.26 31.80 -3.46
C GLY A 289 41.59 31.05 -3.39
N ASN A 290 42.03 30.63 -2.20
CA ASN A 290 43.33 29.97 -2.01
C ASN A 290 43.28 28.45 -2.26
N GLY A 291 42.09 27.89 -2.49
CA GLY A 291 41.88 26.47 -2.77
C GLY A 291 41.70 25.61 -1.52
N TYR A 292 41.38 26.23 -0.39
CA TYR A 292 40.95 25.58 0.85
C TYR A 292 39.54 26.06 1.21
N VAL A 293 38.77 25.20 1.88
CA VAL A 293 37.44 25.56 2.40
C VAL A 293 37.63 26.48 3.61
N ASP A 294 36.98 27.64 3.61
CA ASP A 294 37.13 28.70 4.62
C ASP A 294 36.94 28.17 6.05
N ASP A 295 35.97 27.29 6.29
CA ASP A 295 35.66 26.68 7.60
C ASP A 295 36.78 25.78 8.13
N CYS A 296 37.68 25.36 7.27
CA CYS A 296 38.78 24.46 7.57
C CYS A 296 40.12 25.19 7.70
N GLU A 297 40.12 26.49 7.42
CA GLU A 297 41.29 27.32 7.58
C GLU A 297 41.41 27.82 9.03
N PRO A 298 42.63 27.81 9.59
CA PRO A 298 42.85 28.42 10.89
C PRO A 298 42.65 29.93 10.80
N THR A 299 41.88 30.46 11.73
CA THR A 299 41.64 31.89 11.84
C THR A 299 42.67 32.55 12.75
N PHE A 300 42.98 33.82 12.52
CA PHE A 300 43.88 34.61 13.37
C PHE A 300 43.52 36.10 13.34
N ILE A 301 44.13 36.87 14.24
CA ILE A 301 44.11 38.34 14.19
C ILE A 301 45.52 38.79 13.79
N ARG A 302 45.64 39.50 12.67
CA ARG A 302 46.92 40.06 12.22
C ARG A 302 47.44 41.05 13.26
N GLY A 303 48.66 40.82 13.73
CA GLY A 303 49.32 41.60 14.77
C GLY A 303 49.15 41.08 16.20
N ASP A 304 48.34 40.04 16.43
CA ASP A 304 48.32 39.29 17.70
C ASP A 304 49.39 38.21 17.60
N ALA A 305 50.61 38.52 18.06
CA ALA A 305 51.76 37.66 17.89
C ALA A 305 51.97 36.71 19.07
N ASP A 306 51.40 37.07 20.23
CA ASP A 306 51.53 36.30 21.47
C ASP A 306 50.36 35.35 21.75
N GLY A 307 49.32 35.38 20.90
CA GLY A 307 48.14 34.52 20.98
C GLY A 307 47.18 34.91 22.10
N THR A 308 47.39 36.06 22.75
CA THR A 308 46.46 36.56 23.77
C THR A 308 45.49 37.54 23.11
N PRO A 309 44.17 37.38 23.32
CA PRO A 309 43.16 38.14 22.59
C PRO A 309 43.44 39.64 22.41
N GLY A 310 43.60 40.01 21.14
CA GLY A 310 43.71 41.38 20.65
C GLY A 310 45.15 41.84 20.40
N VAL A 311 45.29 42.86 19.56
CA VAL A 311 46.59 43.47 19.25
C VAL A 311 47.00 44.44 20.37
N ARG A 312 48.18 44.24 20.97
CA ARG A 312 48.64 45.00 22.15
C ARG A 312 50.11 45.39 22.05
N LEU A 313 50.55 46.20 23.02
CA LEU A 313 51.98 46.51 23.20
C LEU A 313 52.84 45.25 23.44
N ALA A 314 52.27 44.20 24.04
CA ALA A 314 52.97 42.95 24.28
C ALA A 314 53.40 42.29 22.95
N ASP A 315 52.52 42.30 21.95
CA ASP A 315 52.78 41.78 20.60
C ASP A 315 53.89 42.56 19.91
N ALA A 316 53.81 43.89 19.95
CA ALA A 316 54.84 44.75 19.37
C ALA A 316 56.23 44.51 19.99
N VAL A 317 56.29 44.37 21.32
CA VAL A 317 57.54 44.05 22.03
C VAL A 317 58.04 42.66 21.68
N LEU A 318 57.14 41.67 21.53
CA LEU A 318 57.47 40.31 21.13
C LEU A 318 58.10 40.29 19.73
N LEU A 319 57.49 40.95 18.75
CA LEU A 319 57.97 41.04 17.37
C LEU A 319 59.37 41.69 17.29
N ILE A 320 59.58 42.80 17.99
CA ILE A 320 60.91 43.45 18.05
C ILE A 320 61.93 42.55 18.74
N SER A 321 61.55 41.89 19.84
CA SER A 321 62.45 41.02 20.60
C SER A 321 62.86 39.78 19.81
N ARG A 322 61.96 39.25 18.97
CA ARG A 322 62.24 38.13 18.04
C ARG A 322 63.35 38.47 17.05
N VAL A 323 63.39 39.68 16.50
CA VAL A 323 64.43 40.07 15.51
C VAL A 323 65.84 40.02 16.10
N PHE A 324 65.99 40.27 17.40
CA PHE A 324 67.29 40.32 18.08
C PHE A 324 67.59 39.11 18.98
N GLY A 325 66.68 38.13 19.06
CA GLY A 325 66.76 37.00 19.99
C GLY A 325 66.32 35.68 19.36
N ASP A 326 66.32 34.62 20.16
CA ASP A 326 65.93 33.27 19.73
C ASP A 326 64.42 32.99 19.97
N LEU A 327 63.59 34.04 20.05
CA LEU A 327 62.14 33.88 20.22
C LEU A 327 61.51 33.44 18.90
N VAL A 328 60.64 32.44 18.95
CA VAL A 328 59.92 31.91 17.81
C VAL A 328 58.43 32.06 18.07
N ILE A 329 57.70 32.51 17.06
CA ILE A 329 56.23 32.54 17.07
C ILE A 329 55.80 31.17 16.55
N VAL A 330 55.06 30.46 17.39
CA VAL A 330 54.70 29.06 17.18
C VAL A 330 53.26 29.02 16.69
N ASN A 331 52.96 28.14 15.75
CA ASN A 331 51.63 27.87 15.19
C ASN A 331 50.98 28.96 14.33
N CYS A 332 51.42 30.23 14.36
CA CYS A 332 50.90 31.23 13.44
C CYS A 332 51.89 32.35 13.14
N GLU A 333 52.77 32.12 12.16
CA GLU A 333 53.73 33.12 11.71
C GLU A 333 53.06 34.24 10.89
N GLU A 334 51.94 33.96 10.25
CA GLU A 334 51.19 34.96 9.47
C GLU A 334 50.57 36.06 10.36
N ALA A 335 50.20 35.74 11.61
CA ALA A 335 49.77 36.75 12.58
C ALA A 335 50.91 37.71 12.97
N ALA A 336 52.16 37.28 12.83
CA ALA A 336 53.34 38.05 13.16
C ALA A 336 53.79 39.04 12.06
N ASP A 337 53.36 38.79 10.82
CA ASP A 337 53.50 39.73 9.69
C ASP A 337 52.44 40.82 9.84
N ALA A 338 52.68 41.71 10.79
CA ALA A 338 51.70 42.68 11.26
C ALA A 338 51.39 43.75 10.20
N ASN A 339 52.36 44.04 9.33
CA ASN A 339 52.19 45.00 8.24
C ASN A 339 51.73 44.33 6.92
N GLY A 340 51.77 42.99 6.83
CA GLY A 340 51.30 42.19 5.70
C GLY A 340 52.18 42.31 4.46
N ASP A 341 53.48 42.57 4.62
CA ASP A 341 54.41 42.80 3.50
C ASP A 341 55.20 41.56 3.06
N GLY A 342 55.00 40.43 3.74
CA GLY A 342 55.69 39.17 3.47
C GLY A 342 57.07 39.06 4.11
N PHE A 343 57.43 39.96 5.05
CA PHE A 343 58.70 39.94 5.77
C PHE A 343 58.49 40.00 7.28
N LEU A 344 58.90 38.96 8.01
CA LEU A 344 58.88 38.97 9.48
C LEU A 344 60.12 39.66 10.07
N ASP A 345 60.14 40.99 10.08
CA ASP A 345 61.25 41.82 10.53
C ASP A 345 60.88 42.87 11.59
N ILE A 346 61.75 43.86 11.82
CA ILE A 346 61.49 44.88 12.86
C ILE A 346 60.35 45.82 12.49
N SER A 347 60.02 45.91 11.20
CA SER A 347 58.96 46.76 10.70
C SER A 347 57.59 46.33 11.23
N ASP A 348 57.34 45.04 11.47
CA ASP A 348 56.10 44.52 12.04
C ASP A 348 55.83 45.07 13.44
N GLY A 349 56.84 44.99 14.31
CA GLY A 349 56.74 45.52 15.67
C GLY A 349 56.64 47.05 15.69
N LEU A 350 57.34 47.74 14.77
CA LEU A 350 57.19 49.20 14.62
C LEU A 350 55.81 49.58 14.10
N TYR A 351 55.23 48.78 13.19
CA TYR A 351 53.90 48.98 12.63
C TYR A 351 52.84 48.97 13.74
N LEU A 352 52.88 47.96 14.62
CA LEU A 352 51.99 47.88 15.79
C LEU A 352 52.16 49.06 16.77
N LEU A 353 53.38 49.52 17.02
CA LEU A 353 53.61 50.71 17.87
C LEU A 353 53.03 51.99 17.26
N PHE A 354 53.13 52.15 15.93
CA PHE A 354 52.54 53.30 15.24
C PHE A 354 51.01 53.25 15.28
N TYR A 355 50.42 52.06 15.08
CA TYR A 355 48.98 51.85 15.20
C TYR A 355 48.47 52.20 16.61
N GLU A 356 49.03 51.57 17.65
CA GLU A 356 48.57 51.71 19.04
C GLU A 356 48.77 53.12 19.64
N PHE A 357 49.92 53.76 19.38
CA PHE A 357 50.30 54.99 20.08
C PHE A 357 50.34 56.25 19.23
N SER A 358 50.40 56.11 17.90
CA SER A 358 50.60 57.24 16.97
C SER A 358 49.45 57.44 15.98
N GLY A 359 48.39 56.63 16.06
CA GLY A 359 47.26 56.70 15.12
C GLY A 359 47.63 56.30 13.70
N GLY A 360 48.55 55.33 13.55
CA GLY A 360 48.92 54.72 12.28
C GLY A 360 47.76 53.94 11.64
N ALA A 361 48.01 53.39 10.45
CA ALA A 361 47.04 52.50 9.80
C ALA A 361 46.83 51.25 10.66
N SER A 362 45.59 50.73 10.68
CA SER A 362 45.31 49.43 11.29
C SER A 362 46.05 48.31 10.55
N PRO A 363 46.35 47.18 11.21
CA PRO A 363 46.79 45.97 10.52
C PRO A 363 45.87 45.65 9.33
N PRO A 364 46.42 45.17 8.19
CA PRO A 364 45.63 44.58 7.12
C PRO A 364 44.78 43.41 7.63
N SER A 365 43.80 42.98 6.82
CA SER A 365 42.98 41.81 7.17
C SER A 365 43.83 40.54 7.39
N PRO A 366 43.42 39.64 8.31
CA PRO A 366 42.25 39.71 9.20
C PRO A 366 42.50 40.58 10.45
N PHE A 367 41.70 41.65 10.63
CA PHE A 367 41.76 42.55 11.79
C PHE A 367 40.47 43.40 11.85
N PRO A 368 39.91 43.76 13.03
CA PRO A 368 40.32 43.38 14.39
C PRO A 368 39.76 42.05 14.87
N GLU A 369 38.85 41.45 14.09
CA GLU A 369 38.25 40.16 14.38
C GLU A 369 39.09 39.04 13.75
N CYS A 370 38.91 37.82 14.27
CA CYS A 370 39.49 36.62 13.68
C CYS A 370 39.01 36.44 12.23
N GLY A 371 39.91 36.00 11.37
CA GLY A 371 39.58 35.62 10.00
C GLY A 371 40.66 34.76 9.37
N ILE A 372 40.34 34.22 8.21
CA ILE A 372 41.24 33.40 7.39
C ILE A 372 42.36 34.25 6.78
N ALA A 373 43.44 33.58 6.36
CA ALA A 373 44.53 34.22 5.67
C ALA A 373 44.07 34.80 4.31
N PRO A 374 44.50 36.00 3.92
CA PRO A 374 44.32 36.47 2.55
C PRO A 374 45.14 35.61 1.58
N VAL A 375 44.77 35.58 0.30
CA VAL A 375 45.48 34.78 -0.73
C VAL A 375 46.93 35.18 -0.92
N GLU A 376 47.28 36.41 -0.56
CA GLU A 376 48.65 36.93 -0.57
C GLU A 376 49.44 36.63 0.72
N ALA A 377 48.93 35.80 1.63
CA ALA A 377 49.68 35.36 2.81
C ALA A 377 50.94 34.59 2.41
N HIS A 378 52.04 34.85 3.12
CA HIS A 378 53.36 34.27 2.81
C HIS A 378 53.83 33.29 3.89
N PHE A 379 53.19 33.30 5.06
CA PHE A 379 53.55 32.47 6.18
C PHE A 379 52.41 31.51 6.55
N SER A 380 52.76 30.38 7.17
CA SER A 380 51.77 29.40 7.61
C SER A 380 51.13 29.82 8.93
N CYS A 381 49.83 29.60 9.03
CA CYS A 381 49.10 29.54 10.29
C CYS A 381 48.46 28.15 10.39
N THR A 382 48.60 27.49 11.53
CA THR A 382 48.01 26.18 11.83
C THR A 382 47.05 26.26 13.01
N GLU A 383 47.31 27.14 13.97
CA GLU A 383 46.45 27.37 15.13
C GLU A 383 46.80 28.74 15.73
N HIS A 384 45.79 29.53 16.08
CA HIS A 384 45.99 30.80 16.77
C HIS A 384 45.23 30.80 18.11
N PRO A 385 45.91 30.88 19.28
CA PRO A 385 45.24 30.67 20.57
C PRO A 385 44.10 31.65 20.90
N SER A 386 44.10 32.86 20.32
CA SER A 386 43.02 33.83 20.47
C SER A 386 41.87 33.66 19.46
N CYS A 387 42.05 32.82 18.45
CA CYS A 387 41.09 32.51 17.39
C CYS A 387 40.99 30.98 17.23
N PRO A 388 40.31 30.31 18.18
CA PRO A 388 40.21 28.86 18.23
C PRO A 388 39.27 28.27 17.18
#